data_AF-A0A0G0N992-F1
#
_entry.id   AF-A0A0G0N992-F1
#
_cell.length_a   1.000
_cell.length_b   1.000
_cell.length_c   1.000
_cell.angle_alpha   90.00
_cell.angle_beta   90.00
_cell.angle_gamma   90.00
#
_symmetry.space_group_name_H-M   'P 1'
#
loop_
_entity.id
_entity.type
_entity.pdbx_description
1 polymer ?
#
loop_
_entity_poly.entity_id
_entity_poly.type
_entity_poly.pdbx_seq_one_letter_code
_entity_poly.pdbx_strand_id
1 'polypeptide(L)' 'GGSIGFVPIVAEKLEVPVLMVGFGLPTENLHAPNENFDLDNFDNGIKTILYFLNNLK' A
#
# COMPACT_ATOMS: atom_id res chain seq x y z
N GLY A 1 5.74 0.89 -11.95
CA GLY A 1 4.72 0.11 -11.23
C GLY A 1 3.83 -0.56 -12.25
N GLY A 2 3.71 -1.90 -12.18
CA GLY A 2 2.78 -2.64 -13.01
C GLY A 2 1.35 -2.53 -12.49
N SER A 3 0.38 -2.91 -13.31
CA SER A 3 -1.02 -2.99 -12.90
C SER A 3 -1.21 -4.08 -11.84
N ILE A 4 -1.82 -3.76 -10.68
CA ILE A 4 -2.23 -4.76 -9.69
C ILE A 4 -3.63 -5.26 -10.07
N GLY A 5 -3.68 -6.31 -10.89
CA GLY A 5 -4.92 -6.84 -11.48
C GLY A 5 -5.99 -7.31 -10.48
N PHE A 6 -5.63 -7.51 -9.21
CA PHE A 6 -6.57 -7.89 -8.15
C PHE A 6 -7.50 -6.74 -7.72
N VAL A 7 -7.05 -5.49 -7.84
CA VAL A 7 -7.79 -4.28 -7.42
C VAL A 7 -9.14 -4.14 -8.12
N PRO A 8 -9.25 -4.21 -9.47
CA PRO A 8 -10.54 -4.14 -10.14
C PRO A 8 -11.46 -5.31 -9.77
N ILE A 9 -10.91 -6.50 -9.48
CA ILE A 9 -11.70 -7.67 -9.06
C ILE A 9 -12.37 -7.40 -7.71
N VAL A 10 -11.64 -6.86 -6.73
CA VAL A 10 -12.19 -6.52 -5.40
C VAL A 10 -13.26 -5.44 -5.52
N ALA A 11 -12.99 -4.39 -6.29
CA ALA A 11 -13.94 -3.30 -6.50
C ALA A 11 -15.25 -3.79 -7.15
N GLU A 12 -15.16 -4.67 -8.16
CA GLU A 12 -16.33 -5.25 -8.83
C GLU A 12 -17.10 -6.21 -7.92
N LYS A 13 -16.41 -7.13 -7.23
CA LYS A 13 -17.07 -8.22 -6.50
C LYS A 13 -17.68 -7.80 -5.17
N LEU A 14 -17.09 -6.81 -4.50
CA LEU A 14 -17.55 -6.35 -3.20
C LEU A 14 -18.36 -5.06 -3.27
N GLU A 15 -18.45 -4.43 -4.46
CA GLU A 15 -19.17 -3.17 -4.67
C GLU A 15 -18.74 -2.05 -3.68
N VAL A 16 -17.47 -2.05 -3.28
CA VAL A 16 -16.89 -1.06 -2.36
C VAL A 16 -15.76 -0.27 -3.02
N PRO A 17 -15.55 1.01 -2.62
CA PRO A 17 -14.37 1.75 -3.05
C PRO A 17 -13.10 1.08 -2.54
N VAL A 18 -12.08 0.97 -3.41
CA VAL A 18 -10.77 0.42 -3.07
C VAL A 18 -9.74 1.55 -3.06
N LEU A 19 -9.03 1.67 -1.94
CA LEU A 19 -7.87 2.56 -1.81
C LEU A 19 -6.59 1.73 -1.78
N MET A 20 -5.65 2.04 -2.67
CA MET A 20 -4.29 1.52 -2.61
C MET A 20 -3.36 2.57 -2.03
N VAL A 21 -2.61 2.20 -1.00
CA VAL A 21 -1.60 3.08 -0.40
C VAL A 21 -0.24 2.39 -0.49
N GLY A 22 0.67 3.00 -1.24
CA GLY A 22 2.05 2.53 -1.38
C GLY A 22 2.98 3.32 -0.48
N PHE A 23 3.84 2.61 0.25
CA PHE A 23 4.86 3.20 1.13
C PHE A 23 6.29 2.89 0.67
N GLY A 24 6.45 2.06 -0.36
CA GLY A 24 7.76 1.61 -0.81
C GLY A 24 8.46 2.61 -1.74
N LEU A 25 9.78 2.58 -1.71
CA LEU A 25 10.65 3.32 -2.62
C LEU A 25 10.94 2.52 -3.90
N PRO A 26 11.20 3.18 -5.05
CA PRO A 26 11.59 2.47 -6.28
C PRO A 26 12.87 1.63 -6.15
N THR A 27 13.72 1.91 -5.15
CA THR A 27 15.01 1.25 -4.89
C THR A 27 14.93 0.00 -4.01
N GLU A 28 13.74 -0.35 -3.54
CA GLU A 28 13.53 -1.44 -2.58
C GLU A 28 13.54 -2.84 -3.23
N ASN A 29 13.68 -2.92 -4.55
CA ASN A 29 13.87 -4.18 -5.29
C ASN A 29 12.79 -5.24 -5.00
N LEU A 30 11.53 -4.81 -4.87
CA LEU A 30 10.38 -5.72 -4.72
C LEU A 30 10.45 -6.87 -5.74
N HIS A 31 10.45 -8.10 -5.23
CA HIS A 31 10.58 -9.34 -6.01
C HIS A 31 11.95 -9.56 -6.69
N ALA A 32 13.01 -8.92 -6.20
CA ALA A 32 14.39 -9.09 -6.68
C ALA A 32 15.39 -9.22 -5.51
N PRO A 33 16.64 -9.66 -5.74
CA PRO A 33 17.66 -9.75 -4.70
C PRO A 33 17.94 -8.40 -4.01
N ASN A 34 18.36 -8.46 -2.74
CA ASN A 34 18.55 -7.28 -1.89
C ASN A 34 17.27 -6.44 -1.73
N GLU A 35 16.12 -7.12 -1.71
CA GLU A 35 14.85 -6.53 -1.29
C GLU A 35 15.02 -5.95 0.11
N ASN A 36 14.62 -4.69 0.28
CA ASN A 36 14.72 -3.96 1.53
C ASN A 36 13.51 -3.05 1.68
N PHE A 37 13.37 -2.42 2.84
CA PHE A 37 12.30 -1.48 3.09
C PHE A 37 12.85 -0.32 3.91
N ASP A 38 12.48 0.91 3.54
CA ASP A 38 12.89 2.11 4.25
C ASP A 38 12.24 2.20 5.63
N LEU A 39 13.05 2.40 6.67
CA LEU A 39 12.57 2.38 8.06
C LEU A 39 11.72 3.61 8.41
N ASP A 40 11.98 4.77 7.79
CA ASP A 40 11.14 5.94 8.00
C ASP A 40 9.75 5.72 7.34
N ASN A 41 9.71 5.08 6.18
CA ASN A 41 8.45 4.65 5.55
C ASN A 41 7.73 3.58 6.36
N PHE A 42 8.44 2.70 7.07
CA PHE A 42 7.83 1.73 7.98
C PHE A 42 7.10 2.44 9.12
N ASP A 43 7.79 3.33 9.83
CA ASP A 43 7.23 4.06 10.97
C ASP A 43 6.11 5.02 10.55
N ASN A 44 6.31 5.76 9.46
CA ASN A 44 5.32 6.71 8.96
C ASN A 44 4.15 6.02 8.25
N GLY A 45 4.36 4.84 7.67
CA GLY A 45 3.29 3.99 7.15
C GLY A 45 2.32 3.59 8.26
N ILE A 46 2.83 3.14 9.40
CA ILE A 46 2.01 2.80 10.57
C ILE A 46 1.19 4.02 11.03
N LYS A 47 1.83 5.18 11.20
CA LYS A 47 1.15 6.42 11.59
C LYS A 47 0.08 6.83 10.58
N THR A 48 0.35 6.65 9.29
CA THR A 48 -0.59 6.97 8.21
C THR A 48 -1.85 6.12 8.31
N ILE A 49 -1.71 4.80 8.50
CA ILE A 49 -2.86 3.90 8.66
C ILE A 49 -3.64 4.21 9.93
N LEU A 50 -2.96 4.48 11.05
CA LEU A 50 -3.63 4.90 12.29
C LEU A 50 -4.43 6.19 12.10
N TYR A 51 -3.83 7.20 11.46
CA TYR A 51 -4.50 8.45 11.18
C TYR A 51 -5.70 8.25 10.24
N PHE A 52 -5.54 7.46 9.18
CA PHE A 52 -6.63 7.13 8.25
C PHE A 52 -7.81 6.48 8.97
N LEU A 53 -7.56 5.45 9.78
CA LEU A 53 -8.61 4.74 10.52
C LEU A 53 -9.28 5.63 11.58
N ASN A 54 -8.52 6.46 12.30
CA ASN A 54 -9.06 7.38 13.29
C ASN A 54 -9.92 8.50 12.68
N ASN A 55 -9.69 8.82 11.41
CA ASN A 55 -10.45 9.85 10.69
C ASN A 55 -11.49 9.27 9.73
N LEU A 56 -11.62 7.94 9.67
CA LEU A 56 -12.72 7.29 8.96
C LEU A 56 -14.01 7.55 9.77
N LYS A 57 -14.93 8.33 9.19
CA LYS A 57 -16.26 8.59 9.74
C LYS A 57 -17.28 7.63 9.17
#